data_AF-A0A528IP89-F1
#
_entry.id   AF-A0A528IP89-F1
#
_cell.length_a   1.000
_cell.length_b   1.000
_cell.length_c   1.000
_cell.angle_alpha   90.00
_cell.angle_beta   90.00
_cell.angle_gamma   90.00
#
_symmetry.space_group_name_H-M   'P 1'
#
loop_
_entity.id
_entity.type
_entity.pdbx_description
1 polymer ?
#
loop_
_entity_poly.entity_id
_entity_poly.type
_entity_poly.pdbx_seq_one_letter_code
_entity_poly.pdbx_strand_id
1 'polypeptide(L)'
;HGLATAYYLAKSFGRSRIAVLEKGWLGSGNVGRNTTIIRSNYLLAGNEPFYEFSMKLWEGLEQELNFNAMVSQRGIINLFHT
;
A
#
# COMPACT_ATOMS: atom_id res chain seq x y z
N HIS A 1 -0.76 -1.85 -6.90
CA HIS A 1 -2.14 -2.37 -6.88
C HIS A 1 -2.22 -3.86 -7.21
N GLY A 2 -1.86 -4.32 -8.41
CA GLY A 2 -2.06 -5.73 -8.81
C GLY A 2 -1.49 -6.80 -7.86
N LEU A 3 -0.22 -6.68 -7.42
CA LEU A 3 0.38 -7.64 -6.50
C LEU A 3 -0.30 -7.69 -5.13
N ALA A 4 -0.65 -6.54 -4.56
CA ALA A 4 -1.37 -6.48 -3.28
C ALA A 4 -2.74 -7.15 -3.39
N THR A 5 -3.46 -6.94 -4.51
CA THR A 5 -4.72 -7.64 -4.78
C THR A 5 -4.54 -9.14 -4.82
N ALA A 6 -3.54 -9.65 -5.57
CA ALA A 6 -3.27 -11.08 -5.64
C ALA A 6 -2.93 -11.68 -4.28
N TYR A 7 -2.11 -10.97 -3.49
CA TYR A 7 -1.75 -11.35 -2.13
C TYR A 7 -2.98 -11.49 -1.22
N TYR A 8 -3.83 -10.45 -1.15
CA TYR A 8 -5.00 -10.49 -0.27
C TYR A 8 -6.10 -11.42 -0.78
N LEU A 9 -6.23 -11.62 -2.10
CA LEU A 9 -7.11 -12.66 -2.64
C LEU A 9 -6.66 -14.05 -2.17
N ALA A 10 -5.35 -14.34 -2.23
CA ALA A 10 -4.82 -15.62 -1.78
C ALA A 10 -4.92 -15.83 -0.27
N LYS A 11 -4.62 -14.79 0.51
CA LYS A 11 -4.69 -14.83 1.98
C LYS A 11 -6.12 -14.96 2.50
N SER A 12 -7.07 -14.22 1.92
CA SER A 12 -8.44 -14.14 2.43
C SER A 12 -9.32 -15.28 1.91
N PHE A 13 -9.12 -15.69 0.65
CA PHE A 13 -9.93 -16.69 -0.01
C PHE A 13 -9.03 -17.91 -0.32
N GLY A 14 -8.96 -18.86 0.61
CA GLY A 14 -8.13 -20.07 0.46
C GLY A 14 -8.47 -20.87 -0.81
N ARG A 15 -7.48 -21.60 -1.35
CA ARG A 15 -7.53 -22.35 -2.63
C ARG A 15 -7.63 -21.49 -3.90
N SER A 16 -7.16 -20.26 -3.86
CA SER A 16 -7.18 -19.36 -5.00
C SER A 16 -6.12 -19.70 -6.05
N ARG A 17 -6.54 -19.91 -7.30
CA ARG A 17 -5.66 -19.99 -8.48
C ARG A 17 -5.59 -18.62 -9.13
N ILE A 18 -4.58 -17.84 -8.78
CA ILE A 18 -4.42 -16.45 -9.23
C ILE A 18 -3.21 -16.35 -10.14
N ALA A 19 -3.41 -15.76 -11.31
CA ALA A 19 -2.33 -15.39 -12.22
C ALA A 19 -2.20 -13.86 -12.26
N VAL A 20 -0.97 -13.35 -12.15
CA VAL A 20 -0.65 -11.93 -12.34
C VAL A 20 0.09 -11.81 -13.66
N LEU A 21 -0.48 -11.05 -14.59
CA LEU A 21 0.12 -10.77 -15.90
C LEU A 21 0.68 -9.35 -15.90
N GLU A 22 1.98 -9.23 -16.18
CA GLU A 22 2.69 -7.97 -16.34
C GLU A 22 3.26 -7.92 -17.75
N LYS A 23 3.15 -6.77 -18.43
CA LYS A 23 3.66 -6.60 -19.79
C LYS A 23 5.18 -6.49 -19.81
N GLY A 24 5.76 -5.85 -18.78
CA GLY A 24 7.19 -5.60 -18.68
C GLY A 24 7.82 -6.27 -17.46
N TRP A 25 8.63 -5.50 -16.73
CA TRP A 25 9.27 -5.97 -15.50
C TRP A 25 8.36 -5.72 -14.29
N LEU A 26 8.31 -6.68 -13.38
CA LEU A 26 7.53 -6.52 -12.17
C LEU A 26 8.05 -5.33 -11.37
N GLY A 27 7.17 -4.37 -11.08
CA GLY A 27 7.53 -3.17 -10.33
C GLY A 27 8.01 -1.97 -11.17
N SER A 28 8.16 -2.10 -12.50
CA SER A 28 8.63 -0.98 -13.34
C SER A 28 7.58 0.13 -13.57
N GLY A 29 6.35 -0.06 -13.09
CA GLY A 29 5.28 0.93 -13.11
C GLY A 29 5.53 2.11 -12.16
N ASN A 30 4.45 2.79 -11.75
CA ASN A 30 4.53 3.89 -10.78
C ASN A 30 4.99 3.43 -9.39
N VAL A 31 4.90 2.12 -9.09
CA VAL A 31 5.39 1.56 -7.83
C VAL A 31 6.91 1.71 -7.66
N GLY A 32 7.69 1.66 -8.75
CA GLY A 32 9.13 1.91 -8.71
C GLY A 32 9.53 3.38 -8.88
N ARG A 33 8.56 4.31 -8.98
CA ARG A 33 8.78 5.72 -9.37
C ARG A 33 8.08 6.74 -8.48
N ASN A 34 7.55 6.32 -7.34
CA ASN A 34 6.89 7.22 -6.39
C ASN A 34 7.88 7.83 -5.38
N THR A 35 7.42 8.83 -4.63
CA THR A 35 8.17 9.53 -3.58
C THR A 35 7.94 8.96 -2.18
N THR A 36 7.42 7.73 -2.09
CA THR A 36 7.32 6.87 -0.88
C THR A 36 6.51 7.40 0.31
N ILE A 37 5.78 8.51 0.17
CA ILE A 37 4.89 9.02 1.23
C ILE A 37 3.70 8.08 1.45
N ILE A 38 3.49 7.70 2.72
CA ILE A 38 2.28 7.02 3.21
C ILE A 38 1.60 7.91 4.27
N ARG A 39 0.29 8.10 4.16
CA ARG A 39 -0.53 8.95 5.06
C ARG A 39 -2.03 8.68 4.87
N SER A 40 -2.84 9.00 5.88
CA SER A 40 -4.30 8.90 5.84
C SER A 40 -5.07 10.22 6.04
N ASN A 41 -4.37 11.36 6.17
CA ASN A 41 -4.97 12.68 6.39
C ASN A 41 -5.63 13.27 5.11
N TYR A 42 -6.79 12.73 4.73
CA TYR A 42 -7.60 13.19 3.60
C TYR A 42 -8.89 13.85 4.07
N LEU A 43 -9.38 14.86 3.33
CA LEU A 43 -10.55 15.65 3.70
C LEU A 43 -11.89 14.95 3.40
N LEU A 44 -11.98 14.23 2.29
CA LEU A 44 -13.25 13.65 1.84
C LEU A 44 -13.61 12.44 2.72
N ALA A 45 -14.85 12.40 3.20
CA ALA A 45 -15.35 11.37 4.11
C ALA A 45 -15.22 9.93 3.58
N GLY A 46 -15.22 9.73 2.26
CA GLY A 46 -14.97 8.40 1.67
C GLY A 46 -13.48 8.04 1.57
N ASN A 47 -12.61 9.04 1.49
CA ASN A 47 -11.17 8.84 1.32
C ASN A 47 -10.50 8.55 2.66
N GLU A 48 -10.86 9.30 3.72
CA GLU A 48 -10.29 9.12 5.05
C GLU A 48 -10.31 7.66 5.53
N PRO A 49 -11.47 6.95 5.60
CA PRO A 49 -11.50 5.57 6.06
C PRO A 49 -10.76 4.61 5.13
N PHE A 50 -10.73 4.90 3.82
CA PHE A 50 -10.02 4.07 2.85
C PHE A 50 -8.50 4.14 3.05
N TYR A 51 -7.94 5.34 3.16
CA TYR A 51 -6.50 5.50 3.41
C TYR A 51 -6.11 5.10 4.82
N GLU A 52 -6.97 5.33 5.81
CA GLU A 52 -6.75 4.89 7.19
C GLU A 52 -6.71 3.36 7.30
N PHE A 53 -7.60 2.66 6.60
CA PHE A 53 -7.52 1.21 6.50
C PHE A 53 -6.20 0.77 5.87
N SER A 54 -5.75 1.44 4.80
CA SER A 54 -4.45 1.14 4.19
C SER A 54 -3.28 1.39 5.16
N MET A 55 -3.33 2.43 6.00
CA MET A 55 -2.30 2.71 7.00
C MET A 55 -2.18 1.58 8.02
N LYS A 56 -3.30 1.07 8.52
CA LYS A 56 -3.31 -0.09 9.45
C LYS A 56 -2.71 -1.35 8.83
N LEU A 57 -2.91 -1.56 7.52
CA LEU A 57 -2.25 -2.66 6.82
C LEU A 57 -0.73 -2.47 6.74
N TRP A 58 -0.25 -1.24 6.53
CA TRP A 58 1.19 -0.94 6.51
C TRP A 58 1.90 -1.24 7.83
N GLU A 59 1.22 -1.05 8.97
CA GLU A 59 1.78 -1.23 10.31
C GLU A 59 2.23 -2.66 10.62
N GLY A 60 1.53 -3.66 10.08
CA GLY A 60 1.86 -5.09 10.27
C GLY A 60 2.51 -5.75 9.05
N LEU A 61 2.69 -5.02 7.95
CA LEU A 61 3.03 -5.61 6.65
C LEU A 61 4.41 -6.29 6.66
N GLU A 62 5.40 -5.71 7.33
CA GLU A 62 6.77 -6.24 7.34
C GLU A 62 6.85 -7.61 8.05
N GLN A 63 6.12 -7.75 9.16
CA GLN A 63 6.01 -9.02 9.90
C GLN A 63 5.25 -10.06 9.08
N GLU A 64 4.17 -9.62 8.43
CA GLU A 64 3.32 -10.48 7.61
C GLU A 64 4.05 -11.03 6.37
N LEU A 65 4.91 -10.22 5.74
CA LEU A 65 5.70 -10.64 4.59
C LEU A 65 7.07 -11.23 4.96
N ASN A 66 7.45 -11.17 6.25
CA ASN A 66 8.81 -11.45 6.71
C ASN A 66 9.86 -10.72 5.85
N PHE A 67 9.62 -9.44 5.60
CA PHE A 67 10.44 -8.60 4.73
C PHE A 67 10.50 -7.18 5.26
N ASN A 68 11.72 -6.67 5.49
CA ASN A 68 11.93 -5.28 5.86
C ASN A 68 11.72 -4.38 4.63
N ALA A 69 10.58 -3.71 4.58
CA ALA A 69 10.21 -2.74 3.55
C ALA A 69 10.65 -1.31 3.90
N MET A 70 11.39 -1.14 5.01
CA MET A 70 11.87 0.13 5.55
C MET A 70 10.72 1.10 5.85
N VAL A 71 9.58 0.58 6.33
CA VAL A 71 8.44 1.40 6.74
C VAL A 71 8.85 2.26 7.93
N SER A 72 8.64 3.57 7.85
CA SER A 72 9.04 4.52 8.88
C SER A 72 7.92 5.52 9.15
N GLN A 73 7.26 5.39 10.29
CA GLN A 73 6.22 6.30 10.75
C GLN A 73 6.83 7.59 11.34
N ARG A 74 7.37 8.44 10.46
CA ARG A 74 7.98 9.73 10.82
C ARG A 74 7.06 10.94 10.65
N GLY A 75 5.78 10.69 10.41
CA GLY A 75 4.78 11.72 10.15
C GLY A 75 4.96 12.44 8.81
N ILE A 76 4.05 13.37 8.53
CA ILE A 76 4.11 14.30 7.42
C ILE A 76 3.51 15.64 7.84
N ILE A 77 4.09 16.73 7.36
CA ILE A 77 3.63 18.09 7.64
C ILE A 77 3.19 18.74 6.32
N ASN A 78 1.95 19.19 6.28
CA ASN A 78 1.42 20.01 5.19
C ASN A 78 1.34 21.46 5.68
N LEU A 79 2.08 22.37 5.03
CA LEU A 79 2.13 23.79 5.39
C LEU A 79 0.98 24.57 4.72
N PHE A 80 0.60 25.69 5.33
CA PHE A 80 -0.37 26.65 4.79
C PHE A 80 0.20 28.07 4.86
N HIS A 81 -0.05 28.90 3.84
CA HIS A 81 0.41 30.28 3.72
C HIS A 81 -0.67 31.17 3.07
N THR A 82 -0.66 32.47 3.40
CA THR A 82 -1.61 33.50 2.93
C THR A 82 -0.88 34.50 2.05
#